data_AF-A0A950LPZ0-F1
#
_entry.id   AF-A0A950LPZ0-F1
#
_cell.length_a   1.000
_cell.length_b   1.000
_cell.length_c   1.000
_cell.angle_alpha   90.00
_cell.angle_beta   90.00
_cell.angle_gamma   90.00
#
_symmetry.space_group_name_H-M   'P 1'
#
loop_
_entity.id
_entity.type
_entity.pdbx_description
1 polymer ?
#
loop_
_entity_poly.entity_id
_entity_poly.type
_entity_poly.pdbx_seq_one_letter_code
_entity_poly.pdbx_strand_id
1 'polypeptide(L)' 'MEGSPLLVRPSASGDGVRHRITPESAGWRYVGFETRGMQRGAREAFGTGERENCVVVLSGKARVTAGAFDSG' A
#
# COMPACT_ATOMS: atom_id res chain seq x y z
N MET A 1 21.15 22.15 -1.84
CA MET A 1 21.18 20.68 -1.75
C MET A 1 19.93 20.19 -2.45
N GLU A 2 20.03 19.88 -3.75
CA GLU A 2 18.91 19.33 -4.50
C GLU A 2 18.74 17.88 -4.05
N GLY A 3 17.60 17.57 -3.42
CA GLY A 3 17.34 16.24 -2.90
C GLY A 3 17.26 15.23 -4.04
N SER A 4 17.69 13.98 -3.78
CA SER A 4 17.50 12.89 -4.73
C SER A 4 16.03 12.76 -5.14
N PRO A 5 15.70 12.63 -6.43
CA PRO A 5 14.33 12.43 -6.90
C PRO A 5 13.74 11.07 -6.49
N LEU A 6 14.56 10.18 -5.90
CA LEU A 6 14.16 8.85 -5.47
C LEU A 6 13.60 8.84 -4.03
N LEU A 7 13.81 9.90 -3.26
CA LEU A 7 13.36 9.94 -1.87
C LEU A 7 11.91 10.41 -1.77
N VAL A 8 10.99 9.46 -1.53
CA VAL A 8 9.58 9.75 -1.23
C VAL A 8 9.37 9.81 0.27
N ARG A 9 9.01 10.99 0.79
CA ARG A 9 8.67 11.17 2.21
C ARG A 9 7.22 10.74 2.48
N PRO A 10 6.93 10.24 3.70
CA PRO A 10 5.57 9.81 4.04
C PRO A 10 4.60 10.99 4.04
N SER A 11 3.39 10.71 3.55
CA SER A 11 2.24 11.60 3.60
C SER A 11 1.59 11.59 4.99
N ALA A 12 0.99 12.73 5.37
CA ALA A 12 0.17 12.87 6.58
C ALA A 12 -1.33 12.90 6.25
N SER A 13 -1.76 12.29 5.15
CA SER A 13 -3.17 12.24 4.75
C SER A 13 -4.05 11.58 5.81
N GLY A 14 -5.27 12.10 5.98
CA GLY A 14 -6.23 11.60 6.97
C GLY A 14 -6.83 10.22 6.64
N ASP A 15 -6.58 9.69 5.44
CA ASP A 15 -7.05 8.37 4.96
C ASP A 15 -6.16 7.19 5.40
N GLY A 16 -5.08 7.50 6.12
CA GLY A 16 -4.12 6.52 6.65
C GLY A 16 -3.01 6.12 5.68
N VAL A 17 -3.03 6.55 4.42
CA VAL A 17 -1.99 6.22 3.43
C VAL A 17 -0.70 6.99 3.74
N ARG A 18 0.40 6.27 3.94
CA ARG A 18 1.71 6.86 4.26
C ARG A 18 2.59 6.98 3.03
N HIS A 19 2.64 5.95 2.19
CA HIS A 19 3.30 6.00 0.90
C HIS A 19 2.34 5.50 -0.16
N ARG A 20 2.29 6.17 -1.32
CA ARG A 20 1.65 5.67 -2.53
C ARG A 20 2.57 6.01 -3.70
N ILE A 21 3.17 4.97 -4.26
CA ILE A 21 4.06 5.03 -5.40
C ILE A 21 3.39 4.23 -6.50
N THR A 22 3.10 4.89 -7.60
CA THR A 22 2.59 4.27 -8.83
C THR A 22 3.69 4.27 -9.90
N PRO A 23 3.60 3.39 -10.92
CA PRO A 23 4.53 3.43 -12.06
C PRO A 23 4.67 4.83 -12.67
N GLU A 24 3.56 5.55 -12.79
CA GLU A 24 3.50 6.89 -13.35
C GLU A 24 4.26 7.89 -12.47
N SER A 25 4.09 7.84 -11.14
CA SER A 25 4.83 8.70 -10.20
C SER A 25 6.33 8.39 -10.13
N ALA A 26 6.70 7.13 -10.36
CA ALA A 26 8.08 6.65 -10.22
C ALA A 26 8.87 6.69 -11.53
N GLY A 27 8.22 6.91 -12.66
CA GLY A 27 8.85 6.88 -13.98
C GLY A 27 9.33 5.49 -14.42
N TRP A 28 8.80 4.42 -13.83
CA TRP A 28 9.08 3.04 -14.21
C TRP A 28 7.82 2.34 -14.73
N ARG A 29 7.95 1.09 -15.19
CA ARG A 29 6.86 0.41 -15.92
C ARG A 29 5.91 -0.43 -15.07
N TYR A 30 6.39 -1.03 -13.97
CA TYR A 30 5.68 -2.20 -13.41
C TYR A 30 5.17 -2.00 -11.97
N VAL A 31 6.05 -1.66 -11.04
CA VAL A 31 5.76 -1.82 -9.61
C VAL A 31 4.89 -0.70 -9.08
N GLY A 32 3.84 -1.03 -8.34
CA GLY A 32 3.18 -0.12 -7.42
C GLY A 32 3.58 -0.45 -6.00
N PHE A 33 3.63 0.54 -5.12
CA PHE A 33 3.88 0.34 -3.70
C PHE A 33 3.01 1.26 -2.86
N GLU A 34 2.29 0.69 -1.90
CA GLU A 34 1.50 1.46 -0.95
C GLU A 34 1.76 0.96 0.48
N THR A 35 1.85 1.89 1.43
CA THR A 35 1.75 1.56 2.85
C THR A 35 0.66 2.41 3.48
N ARG A 36 -0.06 1.81 4.43
CA ARG A 36 -1.07 2.53 5.20
C ARG A 36 -1.10 2.08 6.65
N GLY A 37 -1.46 3.01 7.52
CA GLY A 37 -1.86 2.70 8.88
C GLY A 37 -3.34 2.32 8.91
N MET A 38 -3.69 1.32 9.72
CA MET A 38 -5.08 0.94 9.96
C MET A 38 -5.38 1.05 11.46
N GLN A 39 -6.55 1.59 11.79
CA GLN A 39 -7.06 1.57 13.15
C GLN A 39 -7.63 0.19 13.48
N ARG A 40 -7.70 -0.14 14.78
CA ARG A 40 -8.31 -1.39 15.24
C ARG A 40 -9.74 -1.48 14.72
N GLY A 41 -10.08 -2.59 14.07
CA GLY A 41 -11.41 -2.86 13.54
C GLY A 41 -11.72 -2.19 12.20
N ALA A 42 -10.81 -1.38 11.65
CA ALA A 42 -10.94 -0.84 10.30
C ALA A 42 -10.92 -1.98 9.27
N ARG A 43 -11.68 -1.82 8.19
CA ARG A 43 -11.74 -2.75 7.06
C ARG A 43 -11.49 -1.99 5.78
N GLU A 44 -10.69 -2.58 4.90
CA GLU A 44 -10.25 -1.97 3.67
C GLU A 44 -10.26 -3.02 2.57
N ALA A 45 -10.71 -2.62 1.38
CA ALA A 45 -10.79 -3.48 0.21
C ALA A 45 -9.93 -2.90 -0.91
N PHE A 46 -9.16 -3.76 -1.57
CA PHE A 46 -8.27 -3.38 -2.65
C PHE A 46 -8.63 -4.17 -3.90
N GLY A 47 -8.99 -3.46 -4.97
CA GLY A 47 -9.11 -4.07 -6.29
C GLY A 47 -7.72 -4.38 -6.85
N THR A 48 -7.56 -5.57 -7.41
CA THR A 48 -6.32 -5.98 -8.10
C THR A 48 -6.36 -5.57 -9.58
N GLY A 49 -7.55 -5.52 -10.17
CA GLY A 49 -7.73 -5.26 -11.60
C GLY A 49 -6.90 -6.27 -12.42
N GLU A 50 -6.15 -5.76 -13.39
CA GLU A 50 -5.23 -6.55 -14.24
C GLU A 50 -3.88 -6.84 -13.58
N ARG A 51 -3.68 -6.44 -12.31
CA ARG A 51 -2.41 -6.60 -11.59
C ARG A 51 -2.57 -7.57 -10.43
N GLU A 52 -1.46 -8.12 -9.96
CA GLU A 52 -1.42 -8.88 -8.71
C GLU A 52 -0.99 -7.98 -7.55
N ASN A 53 -1.54 -8.22 -6.36
CA ASN A 53 -1.16 -7.51 -5.14
C ASN A 53 -0.50 -8.49 -4.15
N CYS A 54 0.64 -8.08 -3.60
CA CYS A 54 1.28 -8.76 -2.47
C CYS A 54 1.02 -7.96 -1.19
N VAL A 55 0.29 -8.56 -0.24
CA VAL A 55 -0.03 -7.91 1.04
C VAL A 55 0.97 -8.34 2.10
N VAL A 56 1.62 -7.36 2.72
CA VAL A 56 2.60 -7.57 3.80
C VAL A 56 2.13 -6.88 5.07
N VAL A 57 1.93 -7.65 6.14
CA VAL A 57 1.63 -7.10 7.48
C VAL A 57 2.93 -6.69 8.14
N LEU A 58 3.26 -5.40 8.07
CA LEU A 58 4.50 -4.86 8.66
C LEU A 58 4.51 -4.91 10.18
N SER A 59 3.36 -4.69 10.82
CA SER A 59 3.20 -4.75 12.28
C SER A 59 1.76 -5.03 12.69
N GLY A 60 1.58 -5.55 13.91
CA GLY A 60 0.26 -5.89 14.45
C GLY A 60 -0.31 -7.20 13.89
N LYS A 61 -1.65 -7.28 13.83
CA LYS A 61 -2.39 -8.43 13.31
C LYS A 61 -3.50 -7.94 12.38
N ALA A 62 -3.68 -8.62 11.27
CA ALA A 62 -4.75 -8.37 10.32
C ALA A 62 -5.32 -9.71 9.82
N ARG A 63 -6.62 -9.72 9.51
CA ARG A 63 -7.25 -10.80 8.74
C ARG A 63 -7.32 -10.36 7.29
N VAL A 64 -6.84 -11.21 6.39
CA VAL A 64 -6.84 -10.97 4.95
C VAL A 64 -7.78 -11.97 4.30
N THR A 65 -8.67 -11.46 3.45
CA THR A 65 -9.56 -12.29 2.62
C THR A 65 -9.34 -11.93 1.16
N ALA A 66 -9.20 -12.93 0.29
CA ALA A 66 -8.95 -12.75 -1.14
C ALA A 66 -9.53 -13.93 -1.94
N GLY A 67 -10.64 -13.70 -2.65
CA GLY A 67 -11.36 -14.79 -3.31
C GLY A 67 -11.78 -15.87 -2.29
N ALA A 68 -11.30 -17.10 -2.49
CA ALA A 68 -11.54 -18.22 -1.57
C ALA A 68 -10.54 -18.29 -0.39
N PHE A 69 -9.50 -17.45 -0.39
CA PHE A 69 -8.51 -17.42 0.68
C PHE A 69 -8.98 -16.58 1.88
N ASP A 70 -8.76 -17.08 3.09
CA ASP A 70 -8.98 -16.39 4.36
C ASP A 70 -7.85 -16.76 5.33
N SER A 71 -7.21 -15.74 5.94
CA SER A 71 -6.09 -15.95 6.85
C SER A 71 -6.50 -16.25 8.30
N GLY A 72 -7.79 -16.23 8.66
CA GLY A 72 -8.28 -16.58 10.01
C GLY A 72 -9.23 -15.59 10.67
#